data_AF-A0AAN9A8D7-F1
#
_entry.id   AF-A0AAN9A8D7-F1
#
_cell.length_a   1.000
_cell.length_b   1.000
_cell.length_c   1.000
_cell.angle_alpha   90.00
_cell.angle_beta   90.00
_cell.angle_gamma   90.00
#
_symmetry.space_group_name_H-M   'P 1'
#
loop_
_entity.id
_entity.type
_entity.pdbx_description
1 polymer ?
#
loop_
_entity_poly.entity_id
_entity_poly.type
_entity_poly.pdbx_seq_one_letter_code
_entity_poly.pdbx_strand_id
1 'polypeptide(L)'
;MVLEPVASSKAGTIRSLLIRAWRERWSDLQWGIHIKTVLPRAVSGDIYHLADFILQQALMGPLPNSLILSYLRHSLSSQIVSYGGVIESISKYDGLHKPHCVQALLDLMQSMMKSVSCRGKPEDCLVLATSLVNGVKWLVQVMGWTTQQLLDLRKAPEQSANLGLAASILHDILNCPFLTCMLEIGRREEPSKTLMLIPFLTTVL
;
A
#
# COMPACT_ATOMS: atom_id res chain seq x y z
N MET A 1 29.80 15.35 19.47
CA MET A 1 28.46 15.91 19.20
C MET A 1 27.71 14.87 18.41
N VAL A 2 26.95 14.03 19.12
CA VAL A 2 26.22 12.88 18.56
C VAL A 2 24.97 13.43 17.87
N LEU A 3 24.82 13.13 16.58
CA LEU A 3 23.59 13.38 15.85
C LEU A 3 22.51 12.43 16.39
N GLU A 4 21.63 12.94 17.26
CA GLU A 4 20.41 12.21 17.63
C GLU A 4 19.49 12.02 16.42
N PRO A 5 18.81 10.88 16.29
CA PRO A 5 18.03 10.56 15.09
C PRO A 5 16.71 11.33 15.11
N VAL A 6 16.67 12.47 14.40
CA VAL A 6 15.47 13.31 14.18
C VAL A 6 14.27 12.50 13.64
N ALA A 7 14.51 11.35 13.01
CA ALA A 7 13.48 10.44 12.53
C ALA A 7 12.63 9.80 13.66
N SER A 8 13.20 9.59 14.84
CA SER A 8 12.51 8.92 15.97
C SER A 8 11.40 9.80 16.57
N SER A 9 11.67 11.10 16.73
CA SER A 9 10.72 12.03 17.37
C SER A 9 9.50 12.32 16.50
N LYS A 10 9.69 12.43 15.18
CA LYS A 10 8.59 12.66 14.23
C LYS A 10 7.71 11.43 14.03
N ALA A 11 8.30 10.24 13.95
CA ALA A 11 7.55 8.99 13.92
C ALA A 11 6.68 8.82 15.19
N GLY A 12 7.22 9.13 16.37
CA GLY A 12 6.46 9.14 17.63
C GLY A 12 5.32 10.16 17.62
N THR A 13 5.54 11.34 17.04
CA THR A 13 4.51 12.38 16.91
C THR A 13 3.37 11.95 15.97
N ILE A 14 3.69 11.34 14.82
CA ILE A 14 2.67 10.85 13.88
C ILE A 14 1.84 9.74 14.51
N ARG A 15 2.49 8.77 15.18
CA ARG A 15 1.78 7.66 15.84
C ARG A 15 0.87 8.17 16.98
N SER A 16 1.36 9.09 17.81
CA SER A 16 0.54 9.67 18.88
C SER A 16 -0.64 10.48 18.34
N LEU A 17 -0.43 11.25 17.26
CA LEU A 17 -1.52 11.95 16.57
C LEU A 17 -2.56 10.97 16.04
N LEU A 18 -2.13 9.86 15.44
CA LEU A 18 -3.01 8.85 14.87
C LEU A 18 -3.86 8.17 15.95
N ILE A 19 -3.25 7.79 17.08
CA ILE A 19 -3.98 7.23 18.24
C ILE A 19 -4.98 8.26 18.80
N ARG A 20 -4.58 9.53 18.90
CA ARG A 20 -5.48 10.60 19.34
C ARG A 20 -6.67 10.77 18.40
N ALA A 21 -6.41 10.88 17.09
CA ALA A 21 -7.43 11.02 16.06
C ALA A 21 -8.42 9.85 16.06
N TRP A 22 -7.92 8.62 16.27
CA TRP A 22 -8.78 7.45 16.41
C TRP A 22 -9.62 7.49 17.68
N ARG A 23 -9.03 7.80 18.85
CA ARG A 23 -9.73 7.89 20.14
C ARG A 23 -10.82 8.98 20.14
N GLU A 24 -10.52 10.13 19.54
CA GLU A 24 -11.45 11.26 19.42
C GLU A 24 -12.40 11.15 18.21
N ARG A 25 -12.31 10.06 17.43
CA ARG A 25 -13.13 9.80 16.22
C ARG A 25 -13.18 10.99 15.26
N TRP A 26 -12.00 11.54 14.94
CA TRP A 26 -11.90 12.65 14.01
C TRP A 26 -12.49 12.29 12.64
N SER A 27 -13.04 13.29 11.95
CA SER A 27 -13.40 13.16 10.54
C SER A 27 -12.14 13.17 9.66
N ASP A 28 -12.29 12.71 8.42
CA ASP A 28 -11.22 12.74 7.41
C ASP A 28 -10.63 14.15 7.23
N LEU A 29 -11.49 15.19 7.26
CA LEU A 29 -11.07 16.58 7.19
C LEU A 29 -10.26 17.01 8.41
N GLN A 30 -10.72 16.65 9.62
CA GLN A 30 -10.00 16.95 10.86
C GLN A 30 -8.63 16.28 10.86
N TRP A 31 -8.55 15.01 10.42
CA TRP A 31 -7.28 14.33 10.22
C TRP A 31 -6.37 15.11 9.27
N GLY A 32 -6.87 15.47 8.09
CA GLY A 32 -6.11 16.21 7.07
C GLY A 32 -5.57 17.55 7.56
N ILE A 33 -6.34 18.29 8.38
CA ILE A 33 -5.90 19.56 8.99
C ILE A 33 -4.74 19.31 9.96
N HIS A 34 -4.89 18.37 10.88
CA HIS A 34 -3.91 18.16 11.94
C HIS A 34 -2.62 17.50 11.44
N ILE A 35 -2.70 16.53 10.53
CA ILE A 35 -1.49 15.87 10.02
C ILE A 35 -0.60 16.86 9.26
N LYS A 36 -1.20 17.84 8.55
CA LYS A 36 -0.47 18.94 7.89
C LYS A 36 0.23 19.88 8.87
N THR A 37 -0.18 19.94 10.13
CA THR A 37 0.56 20.70 11.16
C THR A 37 1.78 19.95 11.69
N VAL A 38 1.79 18.62 11.58
CA VAL A 38 2.92 17.77 12.02
C VAL A 38 3.97 17.62 10.92
N LEU A 39 3.53 17.54 9.67
CA LEU A 39 4.39 17.47 8.50
C LEU A 39 4.97 18.86 8.15
N PRO A 40 6.27 18.95 7.78
CA PRO A 40 6.83 20.21 7.29
C PRO A 40 6.14 20.65 5.98
N ARG A 41 6.05 21.97 5.76
CA ARG A 41 5.47 22.52 4.53
C ARG A 41 6.22 22.00 3.30
N ALA A 42 5.48 21.61 2.27
CA ALA A 42 5.98 21.15 0.97
C ALA A 42 6.79 19.83 0.99
N VAL A 43 6.69 19.03 2.06
CA VAL A 43 7.33 17.71 2.16
C VAL A 43 6.25 16.62 2.11
N SER A 44 6.43 15.62 1.24
CA SER A 44 5.52 14.46 1.18
C SER A 44 5.55 13.69 2.51
N GLY A 45 4.39 13.20 2.94
CA GLY A 45 4.27 12.29 4.09
C GLY A 45 5.01 10.96 3.89
N ASP A 46 5.40 10.62 2.66
CA ASP A 46 6.14 9.39 2.35
C ASP A 46 7.53 9.36 2.99
N ILE A 47 8.20 10.52 3.09
CA ILE A 47 9.51 10.65 3.74
C ILE A 47 9.44 10.23 5.22
N TYR A 48 8.26 10.32 5.82
CA TYR A 48 8.01 9.97 7.21
C TYR A 48 7.30 8.63 7.37
N HIS A 49 7.21 7.81 6.32
CA HIS A 49 6.54 6.51 6.37
C HIS A 49 5.10 6.62 6.87
N LEU A 50 4.40 7.71 6.53
CA LEU A 50 3.05 7.98 7.05
C LEU A 50 2.08 6.85 6.66
N ALA A 51 2.13 6.38 5.41
CA ALA A 51 1.31 5.26 4.96
C ALA A 51 1.60 3.98 5.75
N ASP A 52 2.87 3.67 6.04
CA ASP A 52 3.27 2.52 6.87
C ASP A 52 2.63 2.61 8.26
N PHE A 53 2.72 3.77 8.92
CA PHE A 53 2.17 3.95 10.27
C PHE A 53 0.64 3.86 10.30
N ILE A 54 -0.04 4.44 9.30
CA ILE A 54 -1.50 4.37 9.21
C ILE A 54 -1.94 2.91 8.97
N LEU A 55 -1.31 2.20 8.04
CA LEU A 55 -1.64 0.79 7.76
C LEU A 55 -1.33 -0.13 8.93
N GLN A 56 -0.17 0.04 9.59
CA GLN A 56 0.16 -0.74 10.78
C GLN A 56 -0.91 -0.60 11.85
N GLN A 57 -1.36 0.64 12.14
CA GLN A 57 -2.42 0.88 13.12
C GLN A 57 -3.79 0.38 12.66
N ALA A 58 -4.09 0.49 11.36
CA ALA A 58 -5.35 -0.01 10.81
C ALA A 58 -5.49 -1.53 10.93
N LEU A 59 -4.37 -2.26 10.88
CA LEU A 59 -4.34 -3.72 10.75
C LEU A 59 -3.87 -4.45 12.03
N MET A 60 -3.71 -3.75 13.15
CA MET A 60 -3.32 -4.38 14.44
C MET A 60 -4.34 -5.44 14.90
N GLY A 61 -5.63 -5.21 14.65
CA GLY A 61 -6.72 -6.10 15.07
C GLY A 61 -6.93 -7.32 14.15
N PRO A 62 -7.91 -8.20 14.50
CA PRO A 62 -8.38 -9.26 13.61
C PRO A 62 -9.20 -8.72 12.43
N LEU A 63 -9.82 -7.56 12.61
CA LEU A 63 -10.56 -6.82 11.61
C LEU A 63 -9.84 -5.50 11.29
N PRO A 64 -9.89 -5.03 10.04
CA PRO A 64 -9.32 -3.74 9.66
C PRO A 64 -10.12 -2.59 10.29
N ASN A 65 -9.42 -1.59 10.83
CA ASN A 65 -10.03 -0.39 11.35
C ASN A 65 -10.42 0.56 10.20
N SER A 66 -11.71 0.60 9.89
CA SER A 66 -12.25 1.38 8.77
C SER A 66 -12.00 2.88 8.87
N LEU A 67 -12.01 3.44 10.09
CA LEU A 67 -11.73 4.86 10.34
C LEU A 67 -10.27 5.20 10.07
N ILE A 68 -9.34 4.37 10.52
CA ILE A 68 -7.91 4.60 10.24
C ILE A 68 -7.63 4.43 8.74
N LEU A 69 -8.31 3.48 8.08
CA LEU A 69 -8.23 3.36 6.62
C LEU A 69 -8.84 4.55 5.88
N SER A 70 -9.89 5.20 6.41
CA SER A 70 -10.45 6.41 5.80
C SER A 70 -9.45 7.57 5.86
N TYR A 71 -8.68 7.69 6.95
CA TYR A 71 -7.57 8.65 7.02
C TYR A 71 -6.52 8.41 5.94
N LEU A 72 -6.19 7.16 5.62
CA LEU A 72 -5.28 6.85 4.52
C LEU A 72 -5.86 7.24 3.17
N ARG A 73 -7.12 6.89 2.89
CA ARG A 73 -7.81 7.26 1.65
C ARG A 73 -7.88 8.77 1.48
N HIS A 74 -8.19 9.49 2.56
CA HIS A 74 -8.18 10.95 2.56
C HIS A 74 -6.77 11.51 2.34
N SER A 75 -5.75 10.95 2.99
CA SER A 75 -4.36 11.36 2.83
C SER A 75 -3.87 11.17 1.39
N LEU A 76 -4.27 10.08 0.75
CA LEU A 76 -3.98 9.83 -0.66
C LEU A 76 -4.71 10.82 -1.58
N SER A 77 -6.01 11.04 -1.34
CA SER A 77 -6.84 11.96 -2.14
C SER A 77 -6.40 13.42 -2.02
N SER A 78 -5.85 13.79 -0.87
CA SER A 78 -5.31 15.14 -0.59
C SER A 78 -3.82 15.28 -0.88
N GLN A 79 -3.20 14.27 -1.52
CA GLN A 79 -1.78 14.22 -1.89
C GLN A 79 -0.81 14.43 -0.71
N ILE A 80 -1.22 14.05 0.49
CA ILE A 80 -0.36 14.03 1.68
C ILE A 80 0.60 12.83 1.61
N VAL A 81 0.16 11.72 1.01
CA VAL A 81 0.97 10.53 0.69
C VAL A 81 0.88 10.24 -0.80
N SER A 82 1.92 9.64 -1.38
CA SER A 82 1.90 9.23 -2.79
C SER A 82 1.33 7.82 -2.97
N TYR A 83 0.93 7.51 -4.21
CA TYR A 83 0.54 6.16 -4.60
C TYR A 83 1.67 5.15 -4.37
N GLY A 84 2.92 5.52 -4.69
CA GLY A 84 4.09 4.66 -4.47
C GLY A 84 4.27 4.32 -3.00
N GLY A 85 4.22 5.33 -2.12
CA GLY A 85 4.31 5.14 -0.67
C GLY A 85 3.24 4.19 -0.13
N VAL A 86 1.99 4.32 -0.58
CA VAL A 86 0.91 3.41 -0.13
C VAL A 86 1.09 1.99 -0.67
N ILE A 87 1.43 1.81 -1.95
CA ILE A 87 1.65 0.48 -2.53
C ILE A 87 2.82 -0.22 -1.84
N GLU A 88 3.92 0.50 -1.58
CA GLU A 88 5.07 0.00 -0.82
C GLU A 88 4.65 -0.47 0.57
N SER A 89 3.86 0.34 1.29
CA SER A 89 3.36 -0.02 2.61
C SER A 89 2.45 -1.24 2.61
N ILE A 90 1.60 -1.40 1.58
CA ILE A 90 0.78 -2.60 1.38
C ILE A 90 1.68 -3.82 1.15
N SER A 91 2.72 -3.69 0.32
CA SER A 91 3.60 -4.80 -0.05
C SER A 91 4.38 -5.40 1.12
N LYS A 92 4.57 -4.65 2.21
CA LYS A 92 5.21 -5.11 3.45
C LYS A 92 4.27 -5.89 4.37
N TYR A 93 3.00 -6.06 4.00
CA TYR A 93 2.03 -6.73 4.86
C TYR A 93 2.11 -8.25 4.75
N ASP A 94 2.67 -8.89 5.78
CA ASP A 94 2.81 -10.36 5.85
C ASP A 94 1.61 -11.09 6.50
N GLY A 95 0.59 -10.35 6.94
CA GLY A 95 -0.55 -10.88 7.69
C GLY A 95 -1.58 -11.64 6.86
N LEU A 96 -1.16 -12.49 5.91
CA LEU A 96 -2.04 -13.19 4.96
C LEU A 96 -3.06 -14.15 5.62
N HIS A 97 -2.81 -14.53 6.86
CA HIS A 97 -3.73 -15.31 7.69
C HIS A 97 -4.99 -14.53 8.12
N LYS A 98 -5.03 -13.20 7.98
CA LYS A 98 -6.19 -12.34 8.31
C LYS A 98 -6.96 -11.97 7.04
N PRO A 99 -7.96 -12.76 6.61
CA PRO A 99 -8.61 -12.58 5.32
C PRO A 99 -9.29 -11.21 5.15
N HIS A 100 -9.94 -10.69 6.20
CA HIS A 100 -10.59 -9.38 6.14
C HIS A 100 -9.61 -8.21 6.01
N CYS A 101 -8.43 -8.32 6.64
CA CYS A 101 -7.38 -7.31 6.49
C CYS A 101 -6.81 -7.33 5.07
N VAL A 102 -6.54 -8.51 4.53
CA VAL A 102 -6.12 -8.69 3.13
C VAL A 102 -7.17 -8.11 2.18
N GLN A 103 -8.46 -8.42 2.40
CA GLN A 103 -9.56 -7.90 1.59
C GLN A 103 -9.58 -6.37 1.56
N ALA A 104 -9.49 -5.73 2.74
CA ALA A 104 -9.49 -4.27 2.82
C ALA A 104 -8.28 -3.63 2.12
N LEU A 105 -7.12 -4.31 2.10
CA LEU A 105 -5.95 -3.86 1.35
C LEU A 105 -6.13 -4.03 -0.16
N LEU A 106 -6.73 -5.13 -0.60
CA LEU A 106 -7.07 -5.36 -2.00
C LEU A 106 -8.07 -4.32 -2.48
N ASP A 107 -9.13 -4.03 -1.71
CA ASP A 107 -10.12 -2.99 -2.04
C ASP A 107 -9.46 -1.61 -2.14
N LEU A 108 -8.55 -1.29 -1.20
CA LEU A 108 -7.78 -0.05 -1.25
C LEU A 108 -6.91 0.01 -2.52
N MET A 109 -6.17 -1.06 -2.82
CA MET A 109 -5.31 -1.15 -4.00
C MET A 109 -6.12 -1.04 -5.30
N GLN A 110 -7.25 -1.73 -5.42
CA GLN A 110 -8.15 -1.65 -6.57
C GLN A 110 -8.67 -0.22 -6.79
N SER A 111 -9.09 0.45 -5.70
CA SER A 111 -9.61 1.82 -5.79
C SER A 111 -8.58 2.82 -6.31
N MET A 112 -7.29 2.61 -6.01
CA MET A 112 -6.23 3.51 -6.43
C MET A 112 -5.70 3.22 -7.84
N MET A 113 -5.66 1.96 -8.30
CA MET A 113 -5.02 1.59 -9.59
C MET A 113 -5.51 2.43 -10.78
N LYS A 114 -6.79 2.80 -10.81
CA LYS A 114 -7.37 3.64 -11.89
C LYS A 114 -6.90 5.10 -11.87
N SER A 115 -6.41 5.58 -10.72
CA SER A 115 -6.01 6.97 -10.49
C SER A 115 -4.49 7.15 -10.40
N VAL A 116 -3.73 6.04 -10.41
CA VAL A 116 -2.26 6.09 -10.36
C VAL A 116 -1.74 6.81 -11.60
N SER A 117 -0.97 7.86 -11.36
CA SER A 117 -0.23 8.57 -12.40
C SER A 117 1.06 9.12 -11.83
N CYS A 118 2.09 9.27 -12.67
CA CYS A 118 3.29 10.01 -12.30
C CYS A 118 3.25 11.40 -12.94
N ARG A 119 3.15 12.44 -12.12
CA ARG A 119 3.26 13.85 -12.54
C ARG A 119 4.37 14.62 -11.81
N GLY A 120 5.12 13.89 -10.99
CA GLY A 120 6.16 14.43 -10.12
C GLY A 120 7.52 14.44 -10.80
N LYS A 121 8.55 14.45 -9.96
CA LYS A 121 9.93 14.40 -10.41
C LYS A 121 10.31 12.97 -10.86
N PRO A 122 11.35 12.78 -11.67
CA PRO A 122 11.74 11.44 -12.13
C PRO A 122 12.02 10.49 -10.97
N GLU A 123 12.56 10.97 -9.84
CA GLU A 123 12.75 10.18 -8.63
C GLU A 123 11.43 9.62 -8.07
N ASP A 124 10.35 10.41 -8.08
CA ASP A 124 9.03 9.97 -7.60
C ASP A 124 8.46 8.89 -8.52
N CYS A 125 8.72 9.00 -9.83
CA CYS A 125 8.33 7.96 -10.78
C CYS A 125 9.11 6.67 -10.56
N LEU A 126 10.42 6.75 -10.28
CA LEU A 126 11.23 5.56 -9.98
C LEU A 126 10.75 4.87 -8.69
N VAL A 127 10.42 5.63 -7.65
CA VAL A 127 9.83 5.08 -6.42
C VAL A 127 8.49 4.42 -6.72
N LEU A 128 7.61 5.06 -7.49
CA LEU A 128 6.35 4.45 -7.90
C LEU A 128 6.58 3.14 -8.69
N ALA A 129 7.56 3.11 -9.59
CA ALA A 129 7.89 1.94 -10.40
C ALA A 129 8.34 0.76 -9.52
N THR A 130 9.25 0.98 -8.59
CA THR A 130 9.75 -0.06 -7.68
C THR A 130 8.67 -0.53 -6.71
N SER A 131 7.89 0.40 -6.14
CA SER A 131 6.75 0.07 -5.29
C SER A 131 5.69 -0.73 -6.04
N LEU A 132 5.42 -0.43 -7.31
CA LEU A 132 4.46 -1.18 -8.12
C LEU A 132 4.92 -2.64 -8.33
N VAL A 133 6.22 -2.87 -8.56
CA VAL A 133 6.78 -4.23 -8.64
C VAL A 133 6.60 -4.97 -7.31
N ASN A 134 6.85 -4.32 -6.17
CA ASN A 134 6.61 -4.92 -4.85
C ASN A 134 5.12 -5.20 -4.60
N GLY A 135 4.24 -4.31 -5.02
CA GLY A 135 2.79 -4.50 -4.97
C GLY A 135 2.34 -5.72 -5.78
N VAL A 136 2.86 -5.89 -7.01
CA VAL A 136 2.55 -7.08 -7.83
C VAL A 136 3.10 -8.36 -7.19
N LYS A 137 4.31 -8.34 -6.63
CA LYS A 137 4.85 -9.48 -5.88
C LYS A 137 3.92 -9.86 -4.73
N TRP A 138 3.45 -8.87 -3.97
CA TRP A 138 2.51 -9.08 -2.88
C TRP A 138 1.17 -9.65 -3.37
N LEU A 139 0.62 -9.14 -4.48
CA LEU A 139 -0.60 -9.72 -5.09
C LEU A 139 -0.40 -11.20 -5.45
N VAL A 140 0.73 -11.56 -6.06
CA VAL A 140 1.02 -12.97 -6.37
C VAL A 140 1.18 -13.81 -5.10
N GLN A 141 1.79 -13.28 -4.05
CA GLN A 141 1.87 -13.95 -2.74
C GLN A 141 0.48 -14.17 -2.14
N VAL A 142 -0.41 -13.18 -2.21
CA VAL A 142 -1.82 -13.31 -1.78
C VAL A 142 -2.53 -14.39 -2.57
N MET A 143 -2.38 -14.41 -3.90
CA MET A 143 -2.97 -15.45 -4.76
C MET A 143 -2.43 -16.85 -4.43
N GLY A 144 -1.12 -16.98 -4.22
CA GLY A 144 -0.49 -18.24 -3.84
C GLY A 144 -1.01 -18.75 -2.48
N TRP A 145 -1.03 -17.87 -1.48
CA TRP A 145 -1.52 -18.21 -0.14
C TRP A 145 -3.01 -18.60 -0.14
N THR A 146 -3.86 -17.78 -0.74
CA THR A 146 -5.31 -18.05 -0.85
C THR A 146 -5.58 -19.36 -1.57
N THR A 147 -4.86 -19.65 -2.66
CA THR A 147 -4.96 -20.92 -3.38
C THR A 147 -4.59 -22.11 -2.50
N GLN A 148 -3.48 -22.04 -1.76
CA GLN A 148 -3.08 -23.10 -0.83
C GLN A 148 -4.14 -23.34 0.25
N GLN A 149 -4.71 -22.27 0.84
CA GLN A 149 -5.77 -22.42 1.84
C GLN A 149 -7.05 -23.06 1.26
N LEU A 150 -7.39 -22.77 0.01
CA LEU A 150 -8.53 -23.39 -0.68
C LEU A 150 -8.29 -24.88 -0.98
N LEU A 151 -7.06 -25.25 -1.36
CA LEU A 151 -6.65 -26.65 -1.57
C LEU A 151 -6.69 -27.45 -0.28
N ASP A 152 -6.28 -26.85 0.83
CA ASP A 152 -6.34 -27.45 2.19
C ASP A 152 -7.79 -27.59 2.73
N LEU A 153 -8.81 -27.32 1.91
CA LEU A 153 -10.23 -27.31 2.28
C LEU A 153 -10.55 -26.40 3.48
N ARG A 154 -9.68 -25.43 3.79
CA ARG A 154 -9.95 -24.35 4.74
C ARG A 154 -10.88 -23.35 4.05
N LYS A 155 -12.15 -23.74 3.92
CA LYS A 155 -13.20 -23.01 3.21
C LYS A 155 -13.63 -21.76 3.97
N ALA A 156 -12.87 -20.69 3.81
CA ALA A 156 -13.34 -19.34 4.09
C ALA A 156 -13.84 -18.73 2.76
N PRO A 157 -15.12 -18.36 2.60
CA PRO A 157 -15.63 -17.67 1.40
C PRO A 157 -14.82 -16.39 1.08
N GLU A 158 -14.24 -15.78 2.11
CA GLU A 158 -13.36 -14.61 2.01
C GLU A 158 -12.07 -14.91 1.23
N GLN A 159 -11.53 -16.13 1.30
CA GLN A 159 -10.30 -16.49 0.58
C GLN A 159 -10.54 -16.56 -0.93
N SER A 160 -11.71 -17.07 -1.35
CA SER A 160 -12.10 -17.07 -2.75
C SER A 160 -12.36 -15.65 -3.28
N ALA A 161 -12.99 -14.79 -2.48
CA ALA A 161 -13.18 -13.38 -2.82
C ALA A 161 -11.83 -12.65 -2.96
N ASN A 162 -10.89 -12.87 -2.03
CA ASN A 162 -9.55 -12.28 -2.07
C ASN A 162 -8.77 -12.74 -3.30
N LEU A 163 -8.84 -14.01 -3.67
CA LEU A 163 -8.21 -14.53 -4.89
C LEU A 163 -8.77 -13.83 -6.15
N GLY A 164 -10.10 -13.71 -6.25
CA GLY A 164 -10.76 -13.03 -7.36
C GLY A 164 -10.39 -11.54 -7.45
N LEU A 165 -10.36 -10.83 -6.32
CA LEU A 165 -9.96 -9.43 -6.26
C LEU A 165 -8.48 -9.24 -6.64
N ALA A 166 -7.58 -10.07 -6.10
CA ALA A 166 -6.16 -10.00 -6.44
C ALA A 166 -5.91 -10.24 -7.94
N ALA A 167 -6.59 -11.23 -8.52
CA ALA A 167 -6.54 -11.50 -9.96
C ALA A 167 -7.09 -10.33 -10.79
N SER A 168 -8.21 -9.73 -10.38
CA SER A 168 -8.79 -8.56 -11.05
C SER A 168 -7.85 -7.36 -11.02
N ILE A 169 -7.20 -7.08 -9.88
CA ILE A 169 -6.24 -5.97 -9.76
C ILE A 169 -5.03 -6.22 -10.65
N LEU A 170 -4.49 -7.45 -10.66
CA LEU A 170 -3.37 -7.81 -11.53
C LEU A 170 -3.74 -7.64 -13.00
N HIS A 171 -4.94 -8.08 -13.39
CA HIS A 171 -5.46 -7.89 -14.74
C HIS A 171 -5.57 -6.39 -15.10
N ASP A 172 -6.09 -5.55 -14.20
CA ASP A 172 -6.20 -4.10 -14.43
C ASP A 172 -4.82 -3.44 -14.60
N ILE A 173 -3.82 -3.89 -13.82
CA ILE A 173 -2.44 -3.42 -13.93
C ILE A 173 -1.85 -3.77 -15.30
N LEU A 174 -1.98 -5.03 -15.73
CA LEU A 174 -1.40 -5.52 -17.00
C LEU A 174 -2.08 -4.92 -18.24
N ASN A 175 -3.37 -4.61 -18.16
CA ASN A 175 -4.11 -3.97 -19.27
C ASN A 175 -3.95 -2.46 -19.32
N CYS A 176 -3.27 -1.83 -18.35
CA CYS A 176 -2.99 -0.41 -18.36
C CYS A 176 -1.58 -0.16 -18.93
N PRO A 177 -1.43 0.44 -20.13
CA PRO A 177 -0.12 0.64 -20.74
C PRO A 177 0.85 1.45 -19.87
N PHE A 178 0.31 2.41 -19.12
CA PHE A 178 1.09 3.19 -18.16
C PHE A 178 1.65 2.31 -17.05
N LEU A 179 0.82 1.52 -16.37
CA LEU A 179 1.25 0.68 -15.26
C LEU A 179 2.18 -0.44 -15.73
N THR A 180 1.93 -1.03 -16.90
CA THR A 180 2.84 -2.02 -17.53
C THR A 180 4.21 -1.40 -17.84
N CYS A 181 4.26 -0.17 -18.35
CA CYS A 181 5.52 0.54 -18.55
C CYS A 181 6.24 0.79 -17.22
N MET A 182 5.52 1.23 -16.19
CA MET A 182 6.07 1.44 -14.84
C MET A 182 6.63 0.15 -14.24
N LEU A 183 5.95 -0.98 -14.43
CA LEU A 183 6.44 -2.30 -14.01
C LEU A 183 7.74 -2.67 -14.70
N GLU A 184 7.85 -2.45 -16.01
CA GLU A 184 9.08 -2.74 -16.76
C GLU A 184 10.25 -1.85 -16.32
N ILE A 185 10.00 -0.59 -15.99
CA ILE A 185 11.01 0.31 -15.42
C ILE A 185 11.47 -0.22 -14.06
N GLY A 186 10.54 -0.52 -13.15
CA GLY A 186 10.86 -1.01 -11.81
C GLY A 186 11.60 -2.36 -11.84
N ARG A 187 11.26 -3.24 -12.79
CA ARG A 187 11.92 -4.53 -13.00
C ARG A 187 13.39 -4.37 -13.36
N ARG A 188 13.74 -3.37 -14.17
CA ARG A 188 15.12 -3.10 -14.60
C ARG A 188 15.97 -2.50 -13.48
N GLU A 189 15.35 -1.76 -12.57
CA GLU A 189 16.02 -1.16 -11.42
C GLU A 189 16.40 -2.21 -10.36
N GLU A 190 15.55 -3.22 -10.14
CA GLU A 190 15.83 -4.34 -9.22
C GLU A 190 15.82 -5.70 -9.95
N PRO A 191 16.86 -6.03 -10.74
CA PRO A 191 16.92 -7.30 -11.46
C PRO A 191 16.95 -8.50 -10.50
N SER A 192 17.67 -8.40 -9.38
CA SER A 192 17.92 -9.49 -8.44
C SER A 192 16.69 -10.04 -7.71
N LYS A 193 15.61 -9.24 -7.58
CA LYS A 193 14.38 -9.64 -6.86
C LYS A 193 13.21 -10.01 -7.78
N THR A 194 13.36 -9.86 -9.10
CA THR A 194 12.22 -9.86 -10.05
C THR A 194 12.30 -11.00 -11.09
N LEU A 195 13.36 -11.81 -11.00
CA LEU A 195 13.79 -12.77 -12.02
C LEU A 195 12.86 -13.99 -12.23
N MET A 196 11.83 -14.21 -11.41
CA MET A 196 10.95 -15.39 -11.55
C MET A 196 9.47 -15.11 -11.83
N LEU A 197 8.98 -13.87 -11.72
CA LEU A 197 7.53 -13.61 -11.77
C LEU A 197 7.03 -13.01 -13.09
N ILE A 198 7.83 -12.16 -13.74
CA ILE A 198 7.36 -11.39 -14.91
C ILE A 198 7.44 -12.16 -16.24
N PRO A 199 8.47 -12.99 -16.52
CA PRO A 199 8.49 -13.75 -17.78
C PRO A 199 7.26 -14.64 -17.94
N PHE A 200 6.71 -15.17 -16.84
CA PHE A 200 5.47 -15.96 -16.87
C PHE A 200 4.22 -15.10 -17.11
N LEU A 201 4.15 -13.88 -16.59
CA LEU A 201 2.97 -13.01 -16.74
C LEU A 201 2.87 -12.39 -18.14
N THR A 202 3.99 -12.11 -18.81
CA THR A 202 3.98 -11.58 -20.20
C THR A 202 3.92 -12.67 -21.28
N THR A 203 4.12 -13.94 -20.94
CA THR A 203 4.10 -15.06 -21.91
C THR A 203 2.79 -15.86 -21.86
N VAL A 204 1.95 -15.66 -20.82
CA VAL A 204 0.69 -16.40 -20.60
C VAL A 204 -0.56 -15.55 -20.93
N LEU A 205 -0.38 -14.29 -21.35
CA LEU A 205 -1.40 -13.45 -22.00
C LEU A 205 -1.00 -13.22 -23.46
#